data_AF-A0AA41PVJ1-F1
#
_entry.id   AF-A0AA41PVJ1-F1
#
_cell.length_a   1.000
_cell.length_b   1.000
_cell.length_c   1.000
_cell.angle_alpha   90.00
_cell.angle_beta   90.00
_cell.angle_gamma   90.00
#
_symmetry.space_group_name_H-M   'P 1'
#
loop_
_entity.id
_entity.type
_entity.pdbx_description
1 polymer ?
#
loop_
_entity_poly.entity_id
_entity_poly.type
_entity_poly.pdbx_seq_one_letter_code
_entity_poly.pdbx_strand_id
1 'polypeptide(L)'
;MADGQTLGYLWVSITEEAAGFVPADAAGDDGWNTAVAWSARLRRSKAEGLTALEALRAWTDMPEEPRTGRIPLGSARTAPSVDDLTQLAQ
;
A
#
# COMPACT_ATOMS: atom_id res chain seq x y z
N MET A 1 2.29 23.16 7.86
CA MET A 1 1.92 22.33 6.69
C MET A 1 2.69 21.04 6.89
N ALA A 2 2.04 19.95 7.30
CA ALA A 2 2.75 18.72 7.58
C ALA A 2 3.23 18.17 6.24
N ASP A 3 4.53 18.29 5.99
CA ASP A 3 5.21 17.62 4.88
C ASP A 3 5.21 16.12 5.21
N GLY A 4 4.05 15.50 4.98
CA GLY A 4 3.83 14.08 5.19
C GLY A 4 4.63 13.33 4.14
N GLN A 5 5.82 12.88 4.52
CA GLN A 5 6.68 12.06 3.68
C GLN A 5 5.91 10.84 3.18
N THR A 6 5.85 10.66 1.86
CA THR A 6 5.23 9.48 1.27
C THR A 6 6.12 8.28 1.56
N LEU A 7 5.61 7.32 2.35
CA LEU A 7 6.35 6.11 2.70
C LEU A 7 6.36 5.08 1.55
N GLY A 8 5.37 5.17 0.65
CA GLY A 8 5.23 4.30 -0.51
C GLY A 8 3.79 4.18 -0.98
N TYR A 9 3.59 3.25 -1.90
CA TYR A 9 2.34 3.04 -2.61
C TYR A 9 1.84 1.61 -2.42
N LEU A 10 0.61 1.47 -1.94
CA LEU A 10 -0.09 0.21 -1.85
C LEU A 10 -0.86 -0.03 -3.16
N TRP A 11 -0.77 -1.24 -3.70
CA TRP A 11 -1.42 -1.60 -4.96
C TRP A 11 -2.09 -2.96 -4.89
N VAL A 12 -3.11 -3.11 -5.73
CA VAL A 12 -3.83 -4.37 -5.92
C VAL A 12 -4.07 -4.62 -7.41
N SER A 13 -3.86 -5.84 -7.85
CA SER A 13 -4.26 -6.34 -9.16
C SER A 13 -5.61 -7.03 -9.01
N ILE A 14 -6.63 -6.45 -9.64
CA ILE A 14 -8.00 -7.01 -9.63
C ILE A 14 -8.05 -8.29 -10.47
N THR A 15 -7.24 -8.39 -11.53
CA THR A 15 -7.22 -9.52 -12.45
C THR A 15 -6.43 -10.71 -11.93
N GLU A 16 -5.34 -10.48 -11.22
CA GLU A 16 -4.43 -11.53 -10.73
C GLU A 16 -4.63 -11.83 -9.24
N GLU A 17 -5.57 -11.14 -8.59
CA GLU A 17 -5.81 -11.19 -7.14
C GLU A 17 -4.52 -11.02 -6.32
N ALA A 18 -3.62 -10.19 -6.84
CA ALA A 18 -2.35 -9.86 -6.21
C ALA A 18 -2.45 -8.53 -5.47
N ALA A 19 -1.70 -8.39 -4.38
CA ALA A 19 -1.57 -7.13 -3.67
C ALA A 19 -0.12 -6.98 -3.23
N GLY A 20 0.36 -5.75 -3.20
CA GLY A 20 1.73 -5.45 -2.79
C GLY A 20 1.89 -4.01 -2.35
N PHE A 21 3.06 -3.73 -1.79
CA PHE A 21 3.46 -2.40 -1.40
C PHE A 21 4.81 -2.09 -2.05
N VAL A 22 4.93 -0.93 -2.66
CA VAL A 22 6.18 -0.42 -3.23
C VAL A 22 6.64 0.75 -2.37
N PRO A 23 7.78 0.65 -1.68
CA PRO A 23 8.33 1.76 -0.92
C PRO A 23 8.71 2.91 -1.85
N ALA A 24 8.52 4.15 -1.40
CA ALA A 24 9.02 5.32 -2.14
C ALA A 24 10.52 5.47 -1.89
N ASP A 25 11.30 5.81 -2.93
CA ASP A 25 12.76 5.97 -2.78
C ASP A 25 13.11 7.06 -1.76
N ALA A 26 12.35 8.16 -1.80
CA ALA A 26 12.44 9.26 -0.84
C ALA A 26 12.17 8.85 0.62
N ALA A 27 11.58 7.68 0.87
CA ALA A 27 11.29 7.18 2.21
C ALA A 27 12.44 6.41 2.87
N GLY A 28 13.44 5.96 2.10
CA GLY A 28 14.57 5.19 2.62
C GLY A 28 14.15 4.00 3.49
N ASP A 29 14.82 3.83 4.64
CA ASP A 29 14.55 2.75 5.61
C ASP A 29 13.11 2.74 6.14
N ASP A 30 12.46 3.89 6.29
CA ASP A 30 11.07 3.97 6.74
C ASP A 30 10.10 3.37 5.72
N GLY A 31 10.38 3.54 4.42
CA GLY A 31 9.63 2.89 3.34
C GLY A 31 9.75 1.36 3.40
N TRP A 32 10.95 0.84 3.62
CA TRP A 32 11.19 -0.61 3.74
C TRP A 32 10.54 -1.20 4.98
N ASN A 33 10.64 -0.55 6.14
CA ASN A 33 9.95 -0.96 7.36
C ASN A 33 8.43 -1.02 7.16
N THR A 34 7.89 -0.02 6.46
CA THR A 34 6.47 0.06 6.10
C THR A 34 6.07 -1.07 5.15
N ALA A 35 6.93 -1.42 4.18
CA ALA A 35 6.70 -2.52 3.26
C ALA A 35 6.57 -3.88 3.96
N VAL A 36 7.36 -4.12 5.01
CA VAL A 36 7.26 -5.35 5.83
C VAL A 36 5.90 -5.41 6.56
N ALA A 37 5.49 -4.30 7.17
CA ALA A 37 4.21 -4.22 7.87
C ALA A 37 3.01 -4.42 6.94
N TRP A 38 3.02 -3.79 5.75
CA TRP A 38 1.98 -3.99 4.73
C TRP A 38 1.96 -5.42 4.20
N SER A 39 3.13 -6.01 3.94
CA SER A 39 3.22 -7.39 3.47
C SER A 39 2.59 -8.38 4.47
N ALA A 40 2.83 -8.17 5.77
CA ALA A 40 2.21 -8.98 6.82
C ALA A 40 0.68 -8.81 6.86
N ARG A 41 0.18 -7.57 6.72
CA ARG A 41 -1.25 -7.25 6.68
C ARG A 41 -1.96 -7.88 5.48
N LEU A 42 -1.41 -7.74 4.28
CA LEU A 42 -1.97 -8.33 3.07
C LEU A 42 -1.99 -9.87 3.15
N ARG A 43 -0.93 -10.47 3.68
CA ARG A 43 -0.88 -11.92 3.91
C ARG A 43 -1.94 -12.39 4.91
N ARG A 44 -2.17 -11.62 5.97
CA ARG A 44 -3.24 -11.89 6.92
C ARG A 44 -4.62 -11.79 6.27
N SER A 45 -4.89 -10.72 5.51
CA SER A 45 -6.16 -10.56 4.79
C SER A 45 -6.42 -11.73 3.83
N LYS A 46 -5.39 -12.16 3.09
CA LYS A 46 -5.47 -13.34 2.23
C LYS A 46 -5.76 -14.62 3.03
N ALA A 47 -5.14 -14.79 4.20
CA ALA A 47 -5.39 -15.93 5.08
C ALA A 47 -6.82 -15.92 5.67
N GLU A 48 -7.43 -14.75 5.84
CA GLU A 48 -8.83 -14.57 6.22
C GLU A 48 -9.80 -14.76 5.04
N GLY A 49 -9.29 -15.05 3.84
CA GLY A 49 -10.08 -15.29 2.64
C GLY A 49 -10.54 -14.02 1.92
N LEU A 50 -10.01 -12.85 2.29
CA LEU A 50 -10.33 -11.59 1.63
C LEU A 50 -9.63 -11.52 0.27
N THR A 51 -10.34 -11.03 -0.73
CA THR A 51 -9.73 -10.65 -2.02
C THR A 51 -8.78 -9.46 -1.84
N ALA A 52 -7.85 -9.28 -2.79
CA ALA A 52 -6.94 -8.14 -2.77
C ALA A 52 -7.68 -6.79 -2.65
N LEU A 53 -8.79 -6.63 -3.37
CA LEU A 53 -9.60 -5.41 -3.34
C LEU A 53 -10.31 -5.19 -2.00
N GLU A 54 -10.84 -6.26 -1.39
CA GLU A 54 -11.46 -6.19 -0.06
C GLU A 54 -10.43 -5.85 1.00
N ALA A 55 -9.23 -6.44 0.93
CA ALA A 55 -8.13 -6.09 1.80
C ALA A 55 -7.81 -4.59 1.69
N LEU A 56 -7.65 -4.06 0.47
CA LEU A 56 -7.37 -2.64 0.26
C LEU A 56 -8.46 -1.75 0.87
N ARG A 57 -9.73 -2.09 0.67
CA ARG A 57 -10.86 -1.33 1.23
C ARG A 57 -10.86 -1.38 2.75
N ALA A 58 -10.66 -2.56 3.34
CA ALA A 58 -10.60 -2.72 4.80
C ALA A 58 -9.48 -1.87 5.41
N TRP A 59 -8.31 -1.83 4.79
CA TRP A 59 -7.18 -1.04 5.29
C TRP A 59 -7.29 0.46 5.00
N THR A 60 -8.07 0.87 3.99
CA THR A 60 -8.35 2.30 3.71
C THR A 60 -9.22 2.93 4.80
N ASP A 61 -10.11 2.13 5.41
CA ASP A 61 -11.00 2.59 6.49
C ASP A 61 -10.30 2.62 7.87
N MET A 62 -9.09 2.05 7.98
CA MET A 62 -8.36 2.01 9.24
C MET A 62 -7.68 3.35 9.57
N PRO A 63 -7.63 3.72 10.86
CA PRO A 63 -6.93 4.91 11.32
C PRO A 63 -5.42 4.83 11.05
N GLU A 64 -4.77 5.99 11.06
CA GLU A 64 -3.32 6.11 10.95
C GLU A 64 -2.62 5.24 11.98
N GLU A 65 -1.83 4.27 11.51
CA GLU A 65 -0.99 3.47 12.38
C GLU A 65 0.46 3.97 12.26
N PRO A 66 1.18 4.20 13.36
CA PRO A 66 2.53 4.77 13.33
C PRO A 66 3.55 3.95 12.53
N ARG A 67 3.26 2.69 12.21
CA ARG A 67 4.15 1.81 11.41
C ARG A 67 3.80 1.73 9.93
N THR A 68 2.57 2.02 9.54
CA THR A 68 2.11 1.91 8.15
C THR A 68 1.67 3.24 7.55
N GLY A 69 1.57 4.28 8.38
CA GLY A 69 0.95 5.54 8.05
C GLY A 69 -0.57 5.40 7.88
N ARG A 70 -1.14 6.39 7.19
CA ARG A 70 -2.54 6.45 6.77
C ARG A 70 -2.61 6.39 5.24
N ILE A 71 -3.57 5.65 4.70
CA ILE A 71 -3.96 5.79 3.30
C ILE A 71 -4.90 7.00 3.18
N PRO A 72 -4.55 8.06 2.45
CA PRO A 72 -5.45 9.19 2.27
C PRO A 72 -6.71 8.77 1.51
N LEU A 73 -7.88 9.11 2.03
CA LEU A 73 -9.16 8.92 1.34
C LEU A 73 -9.14 9.60 -0.04
N GLY A 74 -9.51 8.86 -1.08
CA GLY A 74 -9.51 9.36 -2.46
C GLY A 74 -8.16 9.34 -3.17
N SER A 75 -7.10 8.81 -2.55
CA SER A 75 -5.79 8.63 -3.20
C SER A 75 -5.73 7.43 -4.16
N ALA A 76 -6.75 6.58 -4.15
CA ALA A 76 -6.83 5.40 -5.01
C ALA A 76 -6.85 5.82 -6.49
N ARG A 77 -5.86 5.31 -7.23
CA ARG A 77 -5.73 5.49 -8.68
C ARG A 77 -5.55 4.14 -9.35
N THR A 78 -6.07 4.03 -10.57
CA THR A 78 -5.83 2.88 -11.43
C THR A 78 -4.59 3.13 -12.26
N ALA A 79 -3.64 2.18 -12.22
CA ALA A 79 -2.48 2.14 -13.10
C ALA A 79 -2.64 0.94 -14.05
N PRO A 80 -2.18 1.05 -15.31
CA PRO A 80 -2.29 -0.05 -16.28
C PRO A 80 -1.35 -1.22 -15.99
N SER A 81 -0.30 -1.03 -15.18
CA SER A 81 0.68 -2.07 -14.82
C SER A 81 1.44 -1.72 -13.53
N VAL A 82 2.02 -2.74 -12.87
CA VAL A 82 2.88 -2.58 -11.68
C VAL A 82 4.15 -1.76 -11.97
N ASP A 83 4.65 -1.83 -13.21
CA ASP A 83 5.81 -1.04 -13.67
C ASP A 83 5.53 0.47 -13.59
N ASP A 84 4.37 0.90 -14.08
CA ASP A 84 3.91 2.29 -14.04
C ASP A 84 3.78 2.81 -12.59
N LEU A 85 3.35 1.93 -11.68
CA LEU A 85 3.31 2.22 -10.25
C LEU A 85 4.70 2.34 -9.63
N THR A 86 5.66 1.52 -10.08
CA THR A 86 7.05 1.59 -9.61
C THR A 86 7.71 2.90 -10.06
N GLN A 87 7.42 3.37 -11.28
CA GLN A 87 7.87 4.67 -11.77
C GLN A 87 7.31 5.84 -10.93
N LEU A 88 6.09 5.73 -10.40
CA LEU A 88 5.54 6.74 -9.47
C LEU A 88 6.20 6.73 -8.09
N ALA A 89 6.85 5.61 -7.72
CA ALA A 89 7.52 5.45 -6.44
C ALA A 89 9.02 5.83 -6.47
N GLN A 90 9.57 6.09 -7.66
CA GLN A 90 10.95 6.55 -7.89
C GLN A 90 11.11 8.05 -7.63
#